data_AF-A0A497P9I1-F1
#
_entry.id   AF-A0A497P9I1-F1
#
_cell.length_a   1.000
_cell.length_b   1.000
_cell.length_c   1.000
_cell.angle_alpha   90.00
_cell.angle_beta   90.00
_cell.angle_gamma   90.00
#
_symmetry.space_group_name_H-M   'P 1'
#
loop_
_entity.id
_entity.type
_entity.pdbx_description
1 polymer ?
#
loop_
_entity_poly.entity_id
_entity_poly.type
_entity_poly.pdbx_seq_one_letter_code
_entity_poly.pdbx_strand_id
1 'polypeptide(L)'
;MAIETAQDLYDEIVGKVHDTSYTLSDVLPILNKGLKEIAGRFLLPELETSTEIPVGTPKITATTISFTASTKTIADSGKGLVKAGFREGYTITITGASEAENNQTTTITSIQSDGSSMVVEGTLVDESAGSEVTITGP
;
A
#
# COMPACT_ATOMS: atom_id res chain seq x y z
N MET A 1 -53.90 -9.89 14.89
CA MET A 1 -53.03 -8.85 14.28
C MET A 1 -51.65 -9.06 14.86
N ALA A 2 -50.68 -9.44 14.04
CA ALA A 2 -49.29 -9.44 14.48
C ALA A 2 -48.89 -7.98 14.71
N ILE A 3 -48.28 -7.71 15.87
CA ILE A 3 -47.73 -6.38 16.15
C ILE A 3 -46.43 -6.31 15.37
N GLU A 4 -46.34 -5.34 14.46
CA GLU A 4 -45.13 -5.05 13.71
C GLU A 4 -43.97 -4.78 14.68
N THR A 5 -42.86 -5.46 14.47
CA THR A 5 -41.72 -5.34 15.39
C THR A 5 -40.96 -4.04 15.11
N ALA A 6 -40.17 -3.59 16.08
CA ALA A 6 -39.31 -2.42 15.88
C ALA A 6 -38.32 -2.60 14.72
N GLN A 7 -37.95 -3.85 14.39
CA GLN A 7 -37.06 -4.16 13.28
C GLN A 7 -37.77 -3.96 11.93
N ASP A 8 -39.03 -4.39 11.81
CA ASP A 8 -39.80 -4.24 10.58
C ASP A 8 -39.99 -2.75 10.22
N LEU A 9 -40.30 -1.91 11.22
CA LEU A 9 -40.38 -0.46 11.09
C LEU A 9 -39.03 0.17 10.72
N TYR A 10 -37.93 -0.31 11.29
CA TYR A 10 -36.58 0.17 10.96
C TYR A 10 -36.24 -0.12 9.49
N ASP A 11 -36.49 -1.35 9.03
CA ASP A 11 -36.17 -1.77 7.66
C ASP A 11 -37.03 -1.02 6.62
N GLU A 12 -38.31 -0.78 6.93
CA GLU A 12 -39.19 0.04 6.09
C GLU A 12 -38.70 1.49 5.98
N ILE A 13 -38.32 2.09 7.11
CA ILE A 13 -37.82 3.46 7.14
C ILE A 13 -36.51 3.53 6.36
N VAL A 14 -35.54 2.67 6.63
CA VAL A 14 -34.25 2.65 5.93
C VAL A 14 -34.44 2.48 4.43
N GLY A 15 -35.33 1.59 3.97
CA GLY A 15 -35.64 1.44 2.54
C GLY A 15 -36.25 2.67 1.88
N LYS A 16 -36.90 3.57 2.66
CA LYS A 16 -37.49 4.81 2.16
C LYS A 16 -36.56 6.02 2.21
N VAL A 17 -35.72 6.13 3.25
CA VAL A 17 -34.83 7.29 3.44
C VAL A 17 -33.39 7.04 2.99
N HIS A 18 -32.92 5.80 2.92
CA HIS A 18 -31.59 5.51 2.43
C HIS A 18 -31.63 5.36 0.91
N ASP A 19 -31.04 6.33 0.20
CA ASP A 19 -30.78 6.18 -1.22
C ASP A 19 -29.63 5.19 -1.44
N THR A 20 -29.97 3.92 -1.65
CA THR A 20 -29.00 2.86 -1.91
C THR A 20 -28.30 2.99 -3.28
N SER A 21 -28.76 3.91 -4.13
CA SER A 21 -28.10 4.23 -5.40
C SER A 21 -26.93 5.22 -5.23
N TYR A 22 -26.84 5.87 -4.07
CA TYR A 22 -25.77 6.80 -3.75
C TYR A 22 -24.51 6.03 -3.34
N THR A 23 -23.53 5.99 -4.24
CA THR A 23 -22.25 5.32 -3.98
C THR A 23 -21.19 6.33 -3.52
N LEU A 24 -20.09 5.82 -2.96
CA LEU A 24 -18.93 6.67 -2.62
C LEU A 24 -18.40 7.45 -3.84
N SER A 25 -18.59 6.91 -5.05
CA SER A 25 -18.22 7.57 -6.30
C SER A 25 -19.06 8.83 -6.60
N ASP A 26 -20.31 8.89 -6.13
CA ASP A 26 -21.19 10.04 -6.31
C ASP A 26 -20.89 11.16 -5.31
N VAL A 27 -20.40 10.81 -4.12
CA VAL A 27 -19.97 11.76 -3.07
C VAL A 27 -18.65 12.43 -3.43
N LEU A 28 -17.74 11.70 -4.07
CA LEU A 28 -16.35 12.11 -4.30
C LEU A 28 -16.20 13.47 -5.02
N PRO A 29 -16.95 13.79 -6.10
CA PRO A 29 -16.86 15.09 -6.76
C PRO A 29 -17.31 16.26 -5.87
N ILE A 30 -18.36 16.05 -5.05
CA ILE A 30 -18.89 17.07 -4.14
C ILE A 30 -17.88 17.32 -3.02
N LEU A 31 -17.30 16.25 -2.47
CA LEU A 31 -16.27 16.34 -1.44
C LEU A 31 -15.02 17.07 -1.96
N ASN A 32 -14.54 16.71 -3.15
CA ASN A 32 -13.41 17.36 -3.81
C ASN A 32 -13.67 18.84 -4.09
N LYS A 33 -14.89 19.20 -4.50
CA LYS A 33 -15.28 20.59 -4.71
C LYS A 33 -15.31 21.38 -3.40
N GLY A 34 -15.91 20.83 -2.35
CA GLY A 34 -15.94 21.45 -1.03
C GLY A 34 -14.54 21.66 -0.45
N LEU A 35 -13.68 20.65 -0.53
CA LEU A 35 -12.28 20.74 -0.11
C LEU A 35 -11.51 21.81 -0.90
N LYS A 36 -11.74 21.92 -2.21
CA LYS A 36 -11.12 22.95 -3.05
C LYS A 36 -11.62 24.37 -2.73
N GLU A 37 -12.88 24.53 -2.35
CA GLU A 37 -13.46 25.83 -2.00
C GLU A 37 -13.00 26.35 -0.62
N ILE A 38 -12.72 25.44 0.32
CA ILE A 38 -12.19 25.78 1.66
C ILE A 38 -10.66 25.80 1.71
N ALA A 39 -9.98 25.16 0.74
CA ALA A 39 -8.54 25.19 0.61
C ALA A 39 -8.05 26.65 0.51
N GLY A 40 -7.18 27.05 1.44
CA GLY A 40 -6.64 28.41 1.53
C GLY A 40 -7.46 29.39 2.38
N ARG A 41 -8.67 29.04 2.83
CA ARG A 41 -9.46 29.83 3.82
C ARG A 41 -9.29 29.34 5.25
N PHE A 42 -8.91 28.08 5.42
CA PHE A 42 -8.47 27.51 6.67
C PHE A 42 -7.06 26.93 6.48
N LEU A 43 -6.16 27.20 7.44
CA LEU A 43 -5.03 26.31 7.65
C LEU A 43 -5.64 25.00 8.17
N LEU A 44 -5.62 23.97 7.32
CA LEU A 44 -5.85 22.64 7.83
C LEU A 44 -4.79 22.39 8.91
N PRO A 45 -5.14 21.79 10.07
CA PRO A 45 -4.12 21.18 10.93
C PRO A 45 -3.22 20.32 10.05
N GLU A 46 -1.93 20.22 10.35
CA GLU A 46 -1.05 19.28 9.66
C GLU A 46 -1.70 17.89 9.71
N LEU A 47 -2.38 17.54 8.62
CA LEU A 47 -2.95 16.25 8.41
C LEU A 47 -1.75 15.41 7.98
N GLU A 48 -1.37 14.45 8.80
CA GLU A 48 -0.47 13.33 8.46
C GLU A 48 -1.04 12.45 7.32
N THR A 49 -1.82 13.03 6.40
CA THR A 49 -2.32 12.40 5.18
C THR A 49 -1.35 12.61 4.01
N SER A 50 -0.37 13.50 4.15
CA SER A 50 0.78 13.54 3.26
C SER A 50 1.85 12.63 3.85
N THR A 51 1.76 11.32 3.61
CA THR A 51 2.99 10.54 3.61
C THR A 51 3.89 11.20 2.57
N GLU A 52 4.99 11.83 3.00
CA GLU A 52 6.02 12.28 2.08
C GLU A 52 6.34 11.10 1.16
N ILE A 53 6.04 11.22 -0.14
CA ILE A 53 6.69 10.35 -1.10
C ILE A 53 8.14 10.81 -1.04
N PRO A 54 9.09 9.99 -0.55
CA PRO A 54 10.48 10.39 -0.55
C PRO A 54 10.84 10.76 -2.00
N VAL A 55 11.16 12.03 -2.22
CA VAL A 55 11.59 12.56 -3.53
C VAL A 55 13.02 12.14 -3.87
N GLY A 56 13.49 11.04 -3.28
CA GLY A 56 14.76 10.39 -3.55
C GLY A 56 14.51 9.01 -4.15
N THR A 57 15.45 8.56 -4.98
CA THR A 57 15.47 7.19 -5.50
C THR A 57 15.21 6.20 -4.36
N PRO A 58 14.16 5.37 -4.43
CA PRO A 58 13.83 4.42 -3.38
C PRO A 58 15.06 3.56 -3.06
N LYS A 59 15.45 3.46 -1.79
CA LYS A 59 16.62 2.69 -1.41
C LYS A 59 16.48 2.13 -0.01
N ILE A 60 16.80 0.85 0.13
CA ILE A 60 16.95 0.18 1.43
C ILE A 60 18.24 -0.63 1.42
N THR A 61 18.99 -0.55 2.51
CA THR A 61 20.13 -1.43 2.80
C THR A 61 19.88 -2.05 4.15
N ALA A 62 19.75 -3.37 4.23
CA ALA A 62 19.38 -4.06 5.47
C ALA A 62 19.85 -5.53 5.47
N THR A 63 20.06 -6.07 6.67
CA THR A 63 20.34 -7.50 6.90
C THR A 63 19.07 -8.34 7.11
N THR A 64 17.91 -7.69 7.13
CA THR A 64 16.59 -8.27 7.42
C THR A 64 15.86 -8.79 6.18
N ILE A 65 16.47 -8.66 5.00
CA ILE A 65 15.91 -9.05 3.71
C ILE A 65 16.07 -10.55 3.48
N SER A 66 14.99 -11.23 3.11
CA SER A 66 14.97 -12.64 2.72
C SER A 66 14.24 -12.81 1.40
N PHE A 67 14.56 -13.90 0.70
CA PHE A 67 14.02 -14.23 -0.62
C PHE A 67 13.33 -15.59 -0.57
N THR A 68 12.16 -15.69 -1.18
CA THR A 68 11.40 -16.93 -1.31
C THR A 68 11.05 -17.17 -2.76
N ALA A 69 11.63 -18.22 -3.34
CA ALA A 69 11.52 -18.58 -4.75
C ALA A 69 10.08 -18.96 -5.14
N SER A 70 9.42 -19.79 -4.33
CA SER A 70 8.09 -20.34 -4.65
C SER A 70 7.01 -19.27 -4.79
N THR A 71 7.15 -18.15 -4.08
CA THR A 71 6.20 -17.03 -4.07
C THR A 71 6.78 -15.76 -4.68
N LYS A 72 8.00 -15.81 -5.23
CA LYS A 72 8.75 -14.66 -5.76
C LYS A 72 8.75 -13.48 -4.79
N THR A 73 8.84 -13.77 -3.49
CA THR A 73 8.67 -12.78 -2.43
C THR A 73 10.02 -12.32 -1.92
N ILE A 74 10.18 -11.01 -1.77
CA ILE A 74 11.24 -10.37 -1.02
C ILE A 74 10.60 -9.85 0.26
N ALA A 75 10.98 -10.42 1.39
CA ALA A 75 10.44 -10.06 2.70
C ALA A 75 11.46 -9.28 3.52
N ASP A 76 10.99 -8.29 4.26
CA ASP A 76 11.78 -7.49 5.19
C ASP A 76 11.15 -7.55 6.58
N SER A 77 11.82 -8.24 7.51
CA SER A 77 11.37 -8.27 8.92
C SER A 77 11.45 -6.91 9.61
N GLY A 78 12.21 -5.96 9.06
CA GLY A 78 12.27 -4.56 9.50
C GLY A 78 11.11 -3.69 9.01
N LYS A 79 10.25 -4.20 8.11
CA LYS A 79 9.07 -3.50 7.55
C LYS A 79 9.41 -2.15 6.88
N GLY A 80 10.60 -2.04 6.30
CA GLY A 80 11.15 -0.82 5.72
C GLY A 80 10.75 -0.57 4.27
N LEU A 81 10.17 -1.54 3.54
CA LEU A 81 10.02 -1.44 2.08
C LEU A 81 9.16 -0.25 1.64
N VAL A 82 7.97 -0.07 2.21
CA VAL A 82 7.09 1.07 1.85
C VAL A 82 7.67 2.39 2.34
N LYS A 83 8.29 2.40 3.53
CA LYS A 83 8.96 3.58 4.12
C LYS A 83 10.17 4.03 3.30
N ALA A 84 10.87 3.09 2.67
CA ALA A 84 11.99 3.34 1.76
C ALA A 84 11.55 3.86 0.37
N GLY A 85 10.24 3.94 0.12
CA GLY A 85 9.69 4.52 -1.11
C GLY A 85 9.34 3.50 -2.20
N PHE A 86 9.48 2.19 -1.96
CA PHE A 86 9.13 1.17 -2.96
C PHE A 86 7.61 1.10 -3.18
N ARG A 87 7.20 0.93 -4.44
CA ARG A 87 5.80 0.83 -4.86
C ARG A 87 5.66 -0.22 -5.97
N GLU A 88 4.44 -0.72 -6.14
CA GLU A 88 4.10 -1.60 -7.26
C GLU A 88 4.41 -0.92 -8.62
N GLY A 89 4.90 -1.71 -9.57
CA GLY A 89 5.32 -1.25 -10.90
C GLY A 89 6.75 -0.71 -10.97
N TYR A 90 7.45 -0.55 -9.85
CA TYR A 90 8.83 -0.05 -9.87
C TYR A 90 9.80 -1.13 -10.32
N THR A 91 10.71 -0.77 -11.22
CA THR A 91 11.90 -1.56 -11.52
C THR A 91 12.95 -1.30 -10.44
N ILE A 92 13.34 -2.36 -9.75
CA ILE A 92 14.32 -2.34 -8.66
C ILE A 92 15.57 -3.12 -9.05
N THR A 93 16.72 -2.73 -8.51
CA THR A 93 17.98 -3.44 -8.61
C THR A 93 18.40 -3.93 -7.23
N ILE A 94 18.70 -5.21 -7.12
CA ILE A 94 19.09 -5.90 -5.89
C ILE A 94 20.58 -6.21 -5.95
N THR A 95 21.31 -5.90 -4.88
CA THR A 95 22.73 -6.21 -4.72
C THR A 95 23.05 -6.65 -3.29
N GLY A 96 24.13 -7.39 -3.07
CA GLY A 96 24.56 -7.86 -1.74
C GLY A 96 23.85 -9.12 -1.25
N ALA A 97 22.99 -9.73 -2.07
CA ALA A 97 22.45 -11.05 -1.79
C ALA A 97 23.56 -12.12 -1.90
N SER A 98 23.48 -13.14 -1.06
CA SER A 98 24.44 -14.25 -1.02
C SER A 98 24.31 -15.14 -2.26
N GLU A 99 23.08 -15.35 -2.70
CA GLU A 99 22.78 -16.06 -3.94
C GLU A 99 22.97 -15.11 -5.12
N ALA A 100 23.84 -15.48 -6.06
CA ALA A 100 24.20 -14.61 -7.18
C ALA A 100 22.98 -14.26 -8.05
N GLU A 101 22.05 -15.20 -8.19
CA GLU A 101 20.81 -15.10 -8.96
C GLU A 101 19.84 -14.07 -8.37
N ASN A 102 19.91 -13.80 -7.07
CA ASN A 102 19.10 -12.77 -6.41
C ASN A 102 19.64 -11.35 -6.69
N ASN A 103 20.90 -11.21 -7.12
CA ASN A 103 21.52 -9.93 -7.47
C ASN A 103 21.15 -9.49 -8.90
N GLN A 104 19.90 -9.08 -9.07
CA GLN A 104 19.32 -8.78 -10.38
C GLN A 104 18.47 -7.51 -10.38
N THR A 105 18.09 -7.08 -11.59
CA THR A 105 17.06 -6.06 -11.78
C THR A 105 15.73 -6.73 -12.08
N THR A 106 14.66 -6.33 -11.37
CA THR A 106 13.33 -6.92 -11.51
C THR A 106 12.23 -5.89 -11.25
N THR A 107 10.98 -6.20 -11.55
CA THR A 107 9.83 -5.31 -11.35
C THR A 107 8.99 -5.78 -10.17
N ILE A 108 8.56 -4.85 -9.32
CA ILE A 108 7.62 -5.14 -8.22
C ILE A 108 6.21 -5.32 -8.80
N THR A 109 5.60 -6.48 -8.58
CA THR A 109 4.20 -6.76 -8.97
C THR A 109 3.19 -6.42 -7.89
N SER A 110 3.61 -6.45 -6.62
CA SER A 110 2.78 -6.04 -5.50
C SER A 110 3.64 -5.80 -4.27
N ILE A 111 3.16 -4.98 -3.35
CA ILE A 111 3.83 -4.70 -2.07
C ILE A 111 2.78 -4.63 -0.96
N GLN A 112 3.07 -5.24 0.19
CA GLN A 112 2.19 -5.14 1.35
C GLN A 112 2.23 -3.72 1.92
N SER A 113 1.06 -3.21 2.33
CA SER A 113 0.92 -1.85 2.83
C SER A 113 1.72 -1.57 4.10
N ASP A 114 2.05 -2.61 4.87
CA ASP A 114 2.89 -2.50 6.07
C ASP A 114 4.39 -2.53 5.77
N GLY A 115 4.80 -2.69 4.51
CA GLY A 115 6.20 -2.74 4.09
C GLY A 115 6.95 -4.01 4.46
N SER A 116 6.27 -5.06 4.93
CA SER A 116 6.91 -6.32 5.33
C SER A 116 7.32 -7.23 4.17
N SER A 117 6.71 -7.08 3.00
CA SER A 117 7.05 -7.90 1.83
C SER A 117 6.61 -7.27 0.51
N MET A 118 7.29 -7.67 -0.57
CA MET A 118 6.93 -7.38 -1.95
C MET A 118 7.10 -8.61 -2.84
N VAL A 119 6.33 -8.71 -3.90
CA VAL A 119 6.41 -9.76 -4.92
C VAL A 119 6.99 -9.16 -6.21
N VAL A 120 7.81 -9.93 -6.92
CA VAL A 120 8.48 -9.49 -8.16
C VAL A 120 8.20 -10.41 -9.35
N GLU A 121 8.39 -9.92 -10.58
CA GLU A 121 8.13 -10.70 -11.81
C GLU A 121 9.18 -11.80 -12.04
N GLY A 122 10.43 -11.57 -11.63
CA GLY A 122 11.58 -12.42 -11.90
C GLY A 122 11.60 -13.75 -11.16
N THR A 123 12.67 -14.51 -11.37
CA THR A 123 12.98 -15.71 -10.57
C THR A 123 13.83 -15.32 -9.37
N LEU A 124 13.50 -15.83 -8.20
CA LEU A 124 14.34 -15.71 -7.00
C LEU A 124 14.84 -17.10 -6.61
N VAL A 125 15.93 -17.14 -5.85
CA VAL A 125 16.41 -18.33 -5.14
C VAL A 125 16.12 -18.14 -3.66
N ASP A 126 15.74 -19.21 -2.98
CA ASP A 126 15.47 -19.18 -1.54
C ASP A 126 16.72 -18.75 -0.78
N GLU A 127 16.60 -17.67 -0.01
CA GLU A 127 17.70 -17.13 0.78
C GLU A 127 17.15 -16.54 2.09
N SER A 128 17.74 -16.95 3.21
CA SER A 128 17.39 -16.44 4.54
C SER A 128 18.00 -15.06 4.78
N ALA A 129 17.36 -14.27 5.63
CA ALA A 129 17.93 -13.00 6.09
C ALA A 129 19.26 -13.20 6.83
N GLY A 130 20.18 -12.24 6.70
CA GLY A 130 21.47 -12.23 7.38
C GLY A 130 22.56 -11.48 6.62
N SER A 131 22.53 -11.51 5.29
CA SER A 131 23.44 -10.75 4.44
C SER A 131 22.98 -9.30 4.26
N GLU A 132 23.92 -8.36 4.15
CA GLU A 132 23.60 -6.96 3.89
C GLU A 132 23.16 -6.78 2.43
N VAL A 133 21.85 -6.74 2.22
CA VAL A 133 21.22 -6.57 0.91
C VAL A 133 20.88 -5.11 0.69
N THR A 134 21.20 -4.59 -0.48
CA THR A 134 20.78 -3.27 -0.96
C THR A 134 19.79 -3.42 -2.11
N ILE A 135 18.65 -2.74 -2.01
CA ILE A 135 17.66 -2.64 -3.08
C ILE A 135 17.54 -1.16 -3.45
N THR A 136 17.59 -0.85 -4.74
CA THR A 136 17.46 0.51 -5.28
C THR A 136 16.36 0.55 -6.34
N GLY A 137 15.43 1.50 -6.23
CA GLY A 137 14.36 1.76 -7.20
C GLY A 137 14.75 2.78 -8.28
N PRO A 138 13.77 3.24 -9.07
CA PRO A 138 13.99 4.22 -10.14
C PRO A 138 14.29 5.64 -9.64
#